data_AF-A0A6N0LU86-F1
#
_entry.id   AF-A0A6N0LU86-F1
#
_cell.length_a   1.000
_cell.length_b   1.000
_cell.length_c   1.000
_cell.angle_alpha   90.00
_cell.angle_beta   90.00
_cell.angle_gamma   90.00
#
_symmetry.space_group_name_H-M   'P 1'
#
loop_
_entity.id
_entity.type
_entity.pdbx_description
1 polymer ?
#
loop_
_entity_poly.entity_id
_entity_poly.type
_entity_poly.pdbx_seq_one_letter_code
_entity_poly.pdbx_strand_id
1 'polypeptide(L)'
;METKTEEFIKLLNNALEIAEQIRREKQPEFKHSERLNNLIGALESIKSKTLIGKLEASGGISTLGLAREVADWIEPLDSPLLKAVGTIEEYYQKYL
;
A
#
# COMPACT_ATOMS: atom_id res chain seq x y z
N MET A 1 -12.41 -20.30 5.89
CA MET A 1 -12.50 -19.47 4.67
C MET A 1 -12.11 -18.08 5.10
N GLU A 2 -11.00 -17.55 4.59
CA GLU A 2 -10.65 -16.15 4.88
C GLU A 2 -11.61 -15.23 4.12
N THR A 3 -12.01 -14.15 4.76
CA THR A 3 -12.84 -13.12 4.13
C THR A 3 -11.97 -12.27 3.20
N LYS A 4 -12.58 -11.68 2.17
CA LYS A 4 -11.88 -10.73 1.27
C LYS A 4 -11.20 -9.59 2.04
N THR A 5 -11.81 -9.18 3.15
CA THR A 5 -11.28 -8.18 4.07
C THR A 5 -9.98 -8.63 4.75
N GLU A 6 -9.91 -9.89 5.20
CA GLU A 6 -8.71 -10.45 5.82
C GLU A 6 -7.56 -10.58 4.81
N GLU A 7 -7.86 -11.04 3.60
CA GLU A 7 -6.88 -11.09 2.50
C GLU A 7 -6.37 -9.70 2.15
N PHE A 8 -7.26 -8.71 2.07
CA PHE A 8 -6.87 -7.33 1.82
C PHE A 8 -5.98 -6.76 2.92
N ILE A 9 -6.29 -7.05 4.20
CA ILE A 9 -5.44 -6.67 5.34
C ILE A 9 -4.06 -7.32 5.26
N LYS A 10 -3.96 -8.58 4.81
CA LYS A 10 -2.67 -9.25 4.61
C LYS A 10 -1.83 -8.55 3.54
N LEU A 11 -2.43 -8.13 2.44
CA LEU A 11 -1.74 -7.36 1.40
C LEU A 11 -1.23 -6.01 1.94
N LEU A 12 -2.06 -5.30 2.70
CA LEU A 12 -1.65 -4.05 3.36
C LEU A 12 -0.49 -4.25 4.34
N ASN A 13 -0.53 -5.32 5.14
CA ASN A 13 0.55 -5.65 6.07
C ASN A 13 1.87 -5.94 5.35
N ASN A 14 1.82 -6.66 4.22
CA ASN A 14 3.00 -6.94 3.41
C ASN A 14 3.62 -5.65 2.85
N ALA A 15 2.80 -4.76 2.27
CA ALA A 15 3.30 -3.48 1.76
C ALA A 15 3.90 -2.59 2.87
N LEU A 16 3.28 -2.58 4.07
CA LEU A 16 3.81 -1.89 5.25
C LEU A 16 5.16 -2.46 5.68
N GLU A 17 5.30 -3.78 5.72
CA GLU A 17 6.56 -4.44 6.10
C GLU A 17 7.70 -4.05 5.14
N ILE A 18 7.43 -4.07 3.83
CA ILE A 18 8.40 -3.67 2.80
C ILE A 18 8.76 -2.19 2.94
N ALA A 19 7.77 -1.31 3.13
CA ALA A 19 8.01 0.13 3.29
C ALA A 19 8.84 0.44 4.55
N GLU A 20 8.52 -0.23 5.67
CA GLU A 20 9.27 -0.15 6.92
C GLU A 20 10.70 -0.69 6.79
N GLN A 21 10.90 -1.77 6.04
CA GLN A 21 12.23 -2.29 5.75
C GLN A 21 13.06 -1.28 4.95
N ILE A 22 12.51 -0.70 3.88
CA ILE A 22 13.19 0.36 3.11
C ILE A 22 13.54 1.54 4.01
N ARG A 23 12.62 1.92 4.91
CA ARG A 23 12.85 2.99 5.89
C ARG A 23 14.04 2.68 6.79
N ARG A 24 14.12 1.46 7.32
CA ARG A 24 15.23 1.01 8.19
C ARG A 24 16.56 0.91 7.46
N GLU A 25 16.57 0.43 6.22
CA GLU A 25 17.79 0.18 5.45
C GLU A 25 18.38 1.44 4.82
N LYS A 26 17.54 2.40 4.43
CA LYS A 26 17.97 3.56 3.64
C LYS A 26 17.94 4.89 4.39
N GLN A 27 17.39 4.97 5.60
CA GLN A 27 17.49 6.21 6.40
C GLN A 27 18.86 6.31 7.08
N PRO A 28 19.44 7.53 7.18
CA PRO A 28 18.83 8.84 6.85
C PRO A 28 18.97 9.30 5.40
N GLU A 29 19.68 8.57 4.53
CA GLU A 29 20.11 9.03 3.21
C GLU A 29 19.06 8.86 2.09
N PHE A 30 17.89 8.31 2.41
CA PHE A 30 16.84 8.11 1.42
C PHE A 30 16.24 9.43 0.95
N LYS A 31 16.54 9.82 -0.29
CA LYS A 31 16.07 11.02 -0.98
C LYS A 31 14.54 11.23 -0.92
N HIS A 32 13.77 10.15 -0.84
CA HIS A 32 12.30 10.16 -0.81
C HIS A 32 11.72 9.73 0.54
N SER A 33 12.45 9.95 1.65
CA SER A 33 12.04 9.59 3.02
C SER A 33 10.67 10.14 3.41
N GLU A 34 10.36 11.39 3.06
CA GLU A 34 9.05 11.99 3.33
C GLU A 34 7.92 11.29 2.56
N ARG A 35 8.13 10.99 1.27
CA ARG A 35 7.16 10.26 0.45
C ARG A 35 6.93 8.84 0.96
N LEU A 36 7.99 8.16 1.40
CA LEU A 36 7.89 6.85 2.02
C LEU A 36 7.07 6.89 3.33
N ASN A 37 7.29 7.90 4.17
CA ASN A 37 6.50 8.07 5.40
C ASN A 37 5.03 8.37 5.10
N ASN A 38 4.76 9.19 4.09
CA ASN A 38 3.39 9.49 3.65
C ASN A 38 2.68 8.22 3.13
N LEU A 39 3.39 7.38 2.37
CA LEU A 39 2.87 6.08 1.92
C LEU A 39 2.55 5.16 3.11
N ILE A 40 3.45 5.05 4.09
CA ILE A 40 3.22 4.25 5.30
C ILE A 40 1.96 4.74 6.02
N GLY A 41 1.81 6.05 6.22
CA GLY A 41 0.62 6.63 6.83
C GLY A 41 -0.67 6.36 6.03
N ALA A 42 -0.61 6.40 4.70
CA ALA A 42 -1.74 6.05 3.84
C ALA A 42 -2.13 4.57 3.99
N LEU A 43 -1.16 3.65 3.95
CA LEU A 43 -1.38 2.21 4.13
C LEU A 43 -1.98 1.89 5.52
N GLU A 44 -1.48 2.52 6.58
CA GLU A 44 -2.04 2.37 7.94
C GLU A 44 -3.47 2.91 8.06
N SER A 45 -3.75 4.05 7.41
CA SER A 45 -5.09 4.63 7.36
C SER A 45 -6.08 3.71 6.65
N ILE A 46 -5.69 3.17 5.49
CA ILE A 46 -6.50 2.23 4.71
C ILE A 46 -6.75 0.95 5.51
N LYS A 47 -5.71 0.39 6.16
CA LYS A 47 -5.85 -0.78 7.04
C LYS A 47 -6.82 -0.51 8.18
N SER A 48 -6.69 0.64 8.84
CA SER A 48 -7.58 1.03 9.93
C SER A 48 -9.03 1.16 9.46
N LYS A 49 -9.28 1.81 8.30
CA LYS A 49 -10.62 1.92 7.68
C LYS A 49 -11.19 0.55 7.32
N THR A 50 -10.36 -0.35 6.80
CA THR A 50 -10.74 -1.72 6.46
C THR A 50 -11.19 -2.50 7.70
N LEU A 51 -10.41 -2.43 8.78
CA LEU A 51 -10.70 -3.14 10.04
C LEU A 51 -12.02 -2.68 10.68
N ILE A 52 -12.35 -1.40 10.57
CA ILE A 52 -13.60 -0.84 11.12
C ILE A 52 -14.77 -0.86 10.12
N GLY A 53 -14.59 -1.47 8.93
CA GLY A 53 -15.62 -1.55 7.89
C GLY A 53 -16.04 -0.20 7.29
N LYS A 54 -15.18 0.82 7.37
CA LYS A 54 -15.41 2.16 6.81
C LYS A 54 -14.62 2.42 5.53
N LEU A 55 -13.91 1.42 5.00
CA LEU A 55 -13.33 1.54 3.68
C LEU A 55 -14.46 1.43 2.65
N GLU A 56 -14.60 2.45 1.81
CA GLU A 56 -15.59 2.44 0.74
C GLU A 56 -15.24 1.33 -0.27
N ALA A 57 -16.27 0.70 -0.81
CA ALA A 57 -16.14 -0.25 -1.91
C ALA A 57 -15.54 0.46 -3.14
N SER A 58 -14.65 -0.21 -3.87
CA SER A 58 -14.10 0.37 -5.10
C SER A 58 -15.16 0.50 -6.20
N GLY A 59 -16.18 -0.37 -6.14
CA GLY A 59 -17.18 -0.54 -7.19
C GLY A 59 -16.57 -0.97 -8.54
N GLY A 60 -15.31 -1.44 -8.57
CA GLY A 60 -14.56 -1.78 -9.78
C GLY A 60 -13.99 -0.59 -10.55
N ILE A 61 -14.12 0.64 -10.05
CA ILE A 61 -13.74 1.87 -10.78
C ILE A 61 -12.82 2.76 -9.95
N SER A 62 -13.00 2.80 -8.64
CA SER A 62 -12.20 3.61 -7.73
C SER A 62 -10.85 2.94 -7.43
N THR A 63 -9.80 3.76 -7.35
CA THR A 63 -8.43 3.36 -6.99
C THR A 63 -8.03 4.04 -5.68
N LEU A 64 -7.09 3.46 -4.95
CA LEU A 64 -6.50 4.08 -3.75
C LEU A 64 -5.41 5.11 -4.11
N GLY A 65 -4.94 5.12 -5.35
CA GLY A 65 -3.89 6.01 -5.85
C GLY A 65 -2.46 5.63 -5.42
N LEU A 66 -2.28 4.51 -4.72
CA LEU A 66 -1.01 4.08 -4.12
C LEU A 66 0.04 3.75 -5.19
N ALA A 67 -0.34 2.98 -6.21
CA ALA A 67 0.61 2.54 -7.24
C ALA A 67 1.15 3.71 -8.06
N ARG A 68 0.29 4.69 -8.38
CA ARG A 68 0.68 5.91 -9.09
C ARG A 68 1.65 6.74 -8.25
N GLU A 69 1.28 7.03 -7.00
CA GLU A 69 2.12 7.80 -6.09
C GLU A 69 3.50 7.16 -5.92
N VAL A 70 3.58 5.85 -5.76
CA VAL A 70 4.86 5.15 -5.57
C VAL A 70 5.70 5.11 -6.84
N ALA A 71 5.08 4.89 -8.01
CA ALA A 71 5.79 4.86 -9.31
C ALA A 71 6.48 6.19 -9.64
N ASP A 72 5.97 7.32 -9.13
CA ASP A 72 6.52 8.65 -9.39
C ASP A 72 7.88 8.92 -8.72
N TRP A 73 8.34 8.07 -7.79
CA TRP A 73 9.61 8.30 -7.08
C TRP A 73 10.38 7.04 -6.70
N ILE A 74 9.78 5.87 -6.73
CA ILE A 74 10.51 4.65 -6.40
C ILE A 74 11.38 4.24 -7.58
N GLU A 75 12.65 3.96 -7.28
CA GLU A 75 13.59 3.39 -8.24
C GLU A 75 14.30 2.18 -7.61
N PRO A 76 14.44 1.06 -8.34
CA PRO A 76 13.95 0.82 -9.70
C PRO A 76 12.43 0.58 -9.77
N LEU A 77 11.83 0.63 -10.97
CA LEU A 77 10.41 0.30 -11.22
C LEU A 77 10.08 -1.19 -10.95
N ASP A 78 11.10 -2.03 -10.74
CA ASP A 78 10.97 -3.39 -10.20
C ASP A 78 11.06 -3.41 -8.66
N SER A 79 10.75 -2.28 -7.99
CA SER A 79 10.79 -2.26 -6.54
C SER A 79 9.73 -3.22 -5.96
N PRO A 80 10.10 -4.06 -4.97
CA PRO A 80 9.13 -4.85 -4.22
C PRO A 80 7.98 -4.01 -3.68
N LEU A 81 8.24 -2.76 -3.31
CA LEU A 81 7.24 -1.83 -2.83
C LEU A 81 6.21 -1.49 -3.91
N LEU A 82 6.66 -1.22 -5.15
CA LEU A 82 5.76 -0.90 -6.27
C LEU A 82 4.85 -2.09 -6.61
N LYS A 83 5.41 -3.30 -6.63
CA LYS A 83 4.66 -4.53 -6.84
C LYS A 83 3.61 -4.74 -5.75
N ALA A 84 3.97 -4.53 -4.49
CA ALA A 84 3.07 -4.69 -3.36
C ALA A 84 1.88 -3.71 -3.42
N VAL A 85 2.13 -2.42 -3.68
CA VAL A 85 1.04 -1.45 -3.81
C VAL A 85 0.19 -1.67 -5.07
N GLY A 86 0.77 -2.15 -6.18
CA GLY A 86 0.01 -2.56 -7.36
C GLY A 86 -0.94 -3.72 -7.06
N THR A 87 -0.49 -4.70 -6.27
CA THR A 87 -1.31 -5.85 -5.87
C THR A 87 -2.49 -5.41 -4.98
N ILE A 88 -2.26 -4.45 -4.08
CA ILE A 88 -3.32 -3.86 -3.23
C ILE A 88 -4.38 -3.17 -4.11
N GLU A 89 -3.97 -2.38 -5.09
CA GLU A 89 -4.89 -1.68 -6.00
C GLU A 89 -5.76 -2.66 -6.80
N GLU A 90 -5.13 -3.67 -7.41
CA GLU A 90 -5.84 -4.69 -8.18
C GLU A 90 -6.83 -5.47 -7.31
N TYR A 91 -6.42 -5.83 -6.09
CA TYR A 91 -7.30 -6.54 -5.16
C TYR A 91 -8.47 -5.66 -4.72
N TYR A 92 -8.21 -4.40 -4.37
CA TYR A 92 -9.22 -3.43 -3.99
C TYR A 92 -10.27 -3.28 -5.08
N GLN A 93 -9.84 -3.04 -6.33
CA GLN A 93 -10.75 -2.91 -7.47
C GLN A 93 -11.60 -4.15 -7.73
N LYS A 94 -11.01 -5.34 -7.57
CA LYS A 94 -11.67 -6.58 -7.96
C LYS A 94 -12.64 -7.12 -6.92
N TYR A 95 -12.34 -6.90 -5.63
CA TYR A 95 -12.99 -7.64 -4.56
C TYR A 95 -13.69 -6.78 -3.52
N LEU A 96 -13.33 -5.50 -3.40
CA LEU A 96 -13.93 -4.55 -2.46
C LEU A 96 -14.75 -3.50 -3.21
#